data_AF-A0AAN8CEQ7-F1
#
_entry.id   AF-A0AAN8CEQ7-F1
#
_cell.length_a   1.000
_cell.length_b   1.000
_cell.length_c   1.000
_cell.angle_alpha   90.00
_cell.angle_beta   90.00
_cell.angle_gamma   90.00
#
_symmetry.space_group_name_H-M   'P 1'
#
loop_
_entity.id
_entity.type
_entity.pdbx_description
1 polymer ?
#
loop_
_entity_poly.entity_id
_entity_poly.type
_entity_poly.pdbx_seq_one_letter_code
_entity_poly.pdbx_strand_id
1 'polypeptide(L)'
;MVSVACAAHRLTLCCKDASSGVAYMNSFRDLLQQLHLYFRNSVNRTAVLQAAEECLGLDNLKVKEVKDSRWLSQAMAVSNLQRNLTAVLAALAEETEHKKCPTAKGLYGFLAPYRFVASVYLQADVLPHISRLSRLFQKENVNFLALKVQVPVTMACLRAIKDAGDHQPPGSFLSKLHADLDNPVGLGAYSIVHEEERNKRGTREGQERD
;
A
#
# COMPACT_ATOMS: atom_id res chain seq x y z
N MET A 1 -39.47 -8.00 -12.67
CA MET A 1 -38.20 -8.59 -12.20
C MET A 1 -37.52 -7.57 -11.32
N VAL A 2 -37.29 -7.85 -10.04
CA VAL A 2 -36.61 -6.91 -9.13
C VAL A 2 -35.11 -7.07 -9.31
N SER A 3 -34.43 -6.05 -9.85
CA SER A 3 -32.98 -6.03 -9.94
C SER A 3 -32.40 -5.61 -8.58
N VAL A 4 -31.67 -6.51 -7.93
CA VAL A 4 -30.94 -6.21 -6.70
C VAL A 4 -29.47 -6.06 -7.05
N ALA A 5 -28.93 -4.85 -6.88
CA ALA A 5 -27.51 -4.59 -7.10
C ALA A 5 -26.66 -5.36 -6.08
N CYS A 6 -25.69 -6.13 -6.56
CA CYS A 6 -24.81 -6.95 -5.74
C CYS A 6 -23.97 -6.10 -4.77
N ALA A 7 -24.03 -6.40 -3.46
CA ALA A 7 -23.28 -5.66 -2.44
C ALA A 7 -21.76 -5.71 -2.63
N ALA A 8 -21.23 -6.87 -3.04
CA ALA A 8 -19.81 -7.02 -3.36
C ALA A 8 -19.40 -6.12 -4.55
N HIS A 9 -20.25 -6.04 -5.58
CA HIS A 9 -20.00 -5.16 -6.72
C HIS A 9 -20.07 -3.68 -6.34
N ARG A 10 -21.06 -3.28 -5.54
CA ARG A 10 -21.18 -1.90 -5.02
C ARG A 10 -19.97 -1.49 -4.18
N LEU A 11 -19.45 -2.39 -3.35
CA LEU A 11 -18.22 -2.14 -2.59
C LEU A 11 -17.03 -1.92 -3.52
N THR A 12 -16.87 -2.77 -4.54
CA THR A 12 -15.80 -2.62 -5.53
C THR A 12 -15.89 -1.28 -6.28
N LEU A 13 -17.09 -0.86 -6.69
CA LEU A 13 -17.29 0.45 -7.32
C LEU A 13 -16.92 1.59 -6.37
N CYS A 14 -17.40 1.55 -5.12
CA CYS A 14 -17.07 2.57 -4.12
C CYS A 14 -15.55 2.68 -3.88
N CYS A 15 -14.84 1.55 -3.81
CA CYS A 15 -13.38 1.55 -3.66
C CYS A 15 -12.67 2.13 -4.90
N LYS A 16 -13.16 1.78 -6.10
CA LYS A 16 -12.65 2.33 -7.36
C LYS A 16 -12.85 3.85 -7.43
N ASP A 17 -14.03 4.33 -7.06
CA ASP A 17 -14.35 5.76 -7.08
C ASP A 17 -13.51 6.52 -6.04
N ALA A 18 -13.39 5.97 -4.82
CA ALA A 18 -12.55 6.55 -3.76
C ALA A 18 -11.08 6.65 -4.18
N SER A 19 -10.53 5.61 -4.81
CA SER A 19 -9.15 5.63 -5.31
C SER A 19 -8.97 6.58 -6.49
N SER A 20 -9.94 6.65 -7.40
CA SER A 20 -9.91 7.62 -8.51
C SER A 20 -9.90 9.06 -8.01
N GLY A 21 -10.47 9.32 -6.83
CA GLY A 21 -10.41 10.62 -6.16
C GLY A 21 -9.04 11.01 -5.60
N VAL A 22 -8.08 10.08 -5.56
CA VAL A 22 -6.72 10.34 -5.07
C VAL A 22 -5.73 10.14 -6.22
N ALA A 23 -5.30 11.24 -6.84
CA ALA A 23 -4.43 11.20 -8.04
C ALA A 23 -3.18 10.32 -7.88
N TYR A 24 -2.60 10.29 -6.68
CA TYR A 24 -1.42 9.49 -6.36
C TYR A 24 -1.67 7.98 -6.37
N MET A 25 -2.91 7.52 -6.12
CA MET A 25 -3.22 6.10 -6.06
C MET A 25 -3.02 5.39 -7.39
N ASN A 26 -3.21 6.08 -8.52
CA ASN A 26 -2.93 5.48 -9.84
C ASN A 26 -1.44 5.17 -9.97
N SER A 27 -0.57 6.15 -9.68
CA SER A 27 0.88 5.95 -9.68
C SER A 27 1.33 4.88 -8.69
N PHE A 28 0.75 4.85 -7.50
CA PHE A 28 1.05 3.82 -6.50
C PHE A 28 0.72 2.41 -7.02
N ARG A 29 -0.46 2.24 -7.63
CA ARG A 29 -0.88 0.94 -8.19
C ARG A 29 -0.02 0.52 -9.38
N ASP A 30 0.34 1.46 -10.25
CA ASP A 30 1.23 1.21 -11.37
C ASP A 30 2.61 0.75 -10.88
N LEU A 31 3.15 1.36 -9.82
CA LEU A 31 4.40 0.95 -9.20
C LEU A 31 4.33 -0.47 -8.62
N LEU A 32 3.25 -0.83 -7.93
CA LEU A 32 3.06 -2.19 -7.45
C LEU A 32 3.06 -3.21 -8.60
N GLN A 33 2.40 -2.86 -9.72
CA GLN A 33 2.36 -3.73 -10.90
C GLN A 33 3.73 -3.83 -11.58
N GLN A 34 4.45 -2.72 -11.73
CA GLN A 34 5.81 -2.71 -12.29
C GLN A 34 6.77 -3.54 -11.43
N LEU A 35 6.68 -3.42 -10.11
CA LEU A 35 7.47 -4.21 -9.16
C LEU A 35 7.18 -5.71 -9.32
N HIS A 36 5.90 -6.09 -9.40
CA HIS A 36 5.51 -7.47 -9.64
C HIS A 36 6.11 -8.02 -10.94
N LEU A 37 5.98 -7.28 -12.05
CA LEU A 37 6.51 -7.69 -13.35
C LEU A 37 8.04 -7.76 -13.35
N TYR A 38 8.71 -6.85 -12.65
CA TYR A 38 10.17 -6.80 -12.56
C TYR A 38 10.77 -8.10 -12.00
N PHE A 39 10.20 -8.63 -10.90
CA PHE A 39 10.62 -9.89 -10.30
C PHE A 39 10.07 -11.10 -11.06
N ARG A 40 8.77 -11.10 -11.40
CA ARG A 40 8.12 -12.24 -12.08
C ARG A 40 8.79 -12.61 -13.40
N ASN A 41 9.27 -11.64 -14.16
CA ASN A 41 9.83 -11.86 -15.49
C ASN A 41 11.29 -12.34 -15.47
N SER A 42 11.91 -12.51 -14.29
CA SER A 42 13.30 -12.95 -14.19
C SER A 42 13.52 -13.85 -12.98
N VAL A 43 13.90 -15.10 -13.24
CA VAL A 43 14.30 -16.06 -12.21
C VAL A 43 15.50 -15.54 -11.42
N ASN A 44 16.47 -14.92 -12.09
CA ASN A 44 17.65 -14.35 -11.43
C ASN A 44 17.29 -13.23 -10.45
N ARG A 45 16.40 -12.31 -10.83
CA ARG A 45 15.96 -11.23 -9.92
C ARG A 45 15.12 -11.77 -8.77
N THR A 46 14.32 -12.80 -9.03
CA THR A 46 13.58 -13.51 -7.97
C THR A 46 14.55 -14.18 -6.99
N ALA A 47 15.62 -14.81 -7.47
CA ALA A 47 16.64 -15.41 -6.62
C ALA A 47 17.38 -14.36 -5.77
N VAL A 48 17.68 -13.18 -6.34
CA VAL A 48 18.27 -12.06 -5.58
C VAL A 48 17.33 -11.59 -4.46
N LEU A 49 16.03 -11.47 -4.74
CA LEU A 49 15.04 -11.15 -3.71
C LEU A 49 15.00 -12.21 -2.61
N GLN A 50 15.02 -13.49 -2.98
CA GLN A 50 15.00 -14.59 -2.00
C GLN A 50 16.25 -14.60 -1.12
N ALA A 51 17.42 -14.35 -1.70
CA ALA A 51 18.67 -14.21 -0.94
C ALA A 51 18.61 -13.03 0.05
N ALA A 52 18.00 -11.90 -0.35
CA ALA A 52 17.78 -10.77 0.53
C ALA A 52 16.78 -11.09 1.66
N GLU A 53 15.69 -11.81 1.36
CA GLU A 53 14.72 -12.29 2.35
C GLU A 53 15.38 -13.22 3.37
N GLU A 54 16.20 -14.17 2.92
CA GLU A 54 16.95 -15.09 3.79
C GLU A 54 17.96 -14.36 4.69
N CYS A 55 18.72 -13.41 4.13
CA CYS A 55 19.69 -12.62 4.88
C CYS A 55 19.05 -11.78 5.99
N LEU A 56 17.85 -11.24 5.72
CA LEU A 56 17.09 -10.43 6.67
C LEU A 56 16.17 -11.25 7.58
N GLY A 57 16.14 -12.59 7.44
CA GLY A 57 15.27 -13.46 8.23
C GLY A 57 13.77 -13.25 7.99
N LEU A 58 13.41 -12.81 6.78
CA LEU A 58 12.02 -12.56 6.38
C LEU A 58 11.39 -13.77 5.69
N ASP A 59 10.07 -13.84 5.72
CA ASP A 59 9.32 -14.88 5.00
C ASP A 59 9.52 -14.72 3.48
N ASN A 60 9.67 -15.83 2.75
CA ASN A 60 9.82 -15.85 1.28
C ASN A 60 8.48 -15.53 0.59
N LEU A 61 8.08 -14.25 0.59
CA LEU A 61 6.79 -13.80 0.08
C LEU A 61 6.96 -13.17 -1.30
N LYS A 62 6.49 -13.90 -2.31
CA LYS A 62 6.42 -13.39 -3.68
C LYS A 62 5.70 -12.04 -3.76
N VAL A 63 6.30 -11.08 -4.47
CA VAL A 63 5.65 -9.83 -4.88
C VAL A 63 4.42 -10.18 -5.73
N LYS A 64 3.24 -9.72 -5.29
CA LYS A 64 1.96 -10.11 -5.90
C LYS A 64 1.51 -9.08 -6.93
N GLU A 65 0.82 -9.61 -7.94
CA GLU A 65 0.14 -8.83 -8.97
C GLU A 65 -1.01 -8.02 -8.38
N VAL A 66 -1.19 -6.79 -8.87
CA VAL A 66 -2.34 -5.94 -8.56
C VAL A 66 -3.27 -5.92 -9.76
N LYS A 67 -4.54 -6.31 -9.58
CA LYS A 67 -5.55 -6.29 -10.64
C LYS A 67 -6.48 -5.10 -10.47
N ASP A 68 -6.75 -4.38 -11.56
CA ASP A 68 -7.51 -3.12 -11.59
C ASP A 68 -8.89 -3.13 -10.93
N SER A 69 -9.57 -4.26 -10.96
CA SER A 69 -10.94 -4.37 -10.44
C SER A 69 -11.05 -5.04 -9.07
N ARG A 70 -9.93 -5.41 -8.43
CA ARG A 70 -9.98 -6.29 -7.24
C ARG A 70 -9.14 -5.75 -6.09
N TRP A 71 -9.79 -5.05 -5.16
CA TRP A 71 -9.20 -4.62 -3.88
C TRP A 71 -8.56 -5.76 -3.09
N LEU A 72 -9.08 -6.99 -3.23
CA LEU A 72 -8.48 -8.16 -2.61
C LEU A 72 -7.07 -8.46 -3.15
N SER A 73 -6.80 -8.21 -4.43
CA SER A 73 -5.46 -8.38 -5.01
C SER A 73 -4.51 -7.30 -4.53
N GLN A 74 -4.96 -6.04 -4.47
CA GLN A 74 -4.19 -4.93 -3.91
C GLN A 74 -3.87 -5.16 -2.43
N ALA A 75 -4.84 -5.64 -1.63
CA ALA A 75 -4.64 -5.98 -0.23
C ALA A 75 -3.55 -7.05 -0.04
N MET A 76 -3.54 -8.08 -0.88
CA MET A 76 -2.49 -9.10 -0.85
C MET A 76 -1.13 -8.54 -1.27
N ALA A 77 -1.07 -7.72 -2.31
CA ALA A 77 0.17 -7.11 -2.78
C ALA A 77 0.78 -6.18 -1.73
N VAL A 78 -0.03 -5.29 -1.16
CA VAL A 78 0.40 -4.38 -0.09
C VAL A 78 0.81 -5.16 1.16
N SER A 79 0.03 -6.16 1.59
CA SER A 79 0.37 -6.95 2.78
C SER A 79 1.69 -7.71 2.62
N ASN A 80 1.95 -8.28 1.44
CA ASN A 80 3.23 -8.93 1.17
C ASN A 80 4.38 -7.91 1.08
N LEU A 81 4.16 -6.79 0.38
CA LEU A 81 5.18 -5.76 0.23
C LEU A 81 5.53 -5.12 1.58
N GLN A 82 4.56 -4.83 2.44
CA GLN A 82 4.82 -4.25 3.76
C GLN A 82 5.74 -5.15 4.60
N ARG A 83 5.58 -6.47 4.53
CA ARG A 83 6.40 -7.44 5.27
C ARG A 83 7.81 -7.59 4.70
N ASN A 84 7.96 -7.41 3.39
CA ASN A 84 9.22 -7.68 2.68
C ASN A 84 9.83 -6.41 2.07
N LEU A 85 9.43 -5.22 2.52
CA LEU A 85 9.82 -3.95 1.89
C LEU A 85 11.34 -3.76 1.93
N THR A 86 11.96 -4.09 3.06
CA THR A 86 13.43 -4.05 3.23
C THR A 86 14.13 -5.00 2.27
N ALA A 87 13.69 -6.25 2.14
CA ALA A 87 14.26 -7.19 1.17
C ALA A 87 14.09 -6.73 -0.28
N VAL A 88 12.94 -6.13 -0.62
CA VAL A 88 12.72 -5.54 -1.95
C VAL A 88 13.71 -4.40 -2.22
N LEU A 89 13.90 -3.49 -1.26
CA LEU A 89 14.84 -2.38 -1.38
C LEU A 89 16.29 -2.90 -1.48
N ALA A 90 16.67 -3.90 -0.68
CA ALA A 90 17.97 -4.56 -0.75
C ALA A 90 18.22 -5.17 -2.15
N ALA A 91 17.26 -5.94 -2.67
CA ALA A 91 17.38 -6.59 -3.96
C ALA A 91 17.49 -5.58 -5.11
N LEU A 92 16.76 -4.46 -5.03
CA LEU A 92 16.86 -3.38 -5.99
C LEU A 92 18.22 -2.66 -5.87
N ALA A 93 18.70 -2.39 -4.65
CA ALA A 93 20.00 -1.77 -4.42
C ALA A 93 21.14 -2.63 -5.01
N GLU A 94 21.15 -3.93 -4.75
CA GLU A 94 22.10 -4.90 -5.31
C GLU A 94 22.14 -4.85 -6.85
N GLU A 95 20.96 -4.85 -7.50
CA GLU A 95 20.83 -4.76 -8.95
C GLU A 95 21.29 -3.40 -9.52
N THR A 96 21.17 -2.32 -8.73
CA THR A 96 21.66 -0.99 -9.12
C THR A 96 23.17 -0.85 -9.01
N GLU A 97 23.77 -1.38 -7.95
CA GLU A 97 25.20 -1.22 -7.66
C GLU A 97 26.04 -2.18 -8.50
N HIS A 98 25.67 -3.46 -8.55
CA HIS A 98 26.46 -4.49 -9.21
C HIS A 98 26.14 -4.64 -10.69
N LYS A 99 24.86 -4.60 -11.07
CA LYS A 99 24.42 -4.84 -12.46
C LYS A 99 24.11 -3.57 -13.23
N LYS A 100 24.15 -2.41 -12.56
CA LYS A 100 23.85 -1.08 -13.13
C LYS A 100 22.52 -1.09 -13.89
N CYS A 101 21.53 -1.84 -13.40
CA CYS A 101 20.26 -2.01 -14.09
C CYS A 101 19.43 -0.72 -14.01
N PRO A 102 19.13 -0.05 -15.15
CA PRO A 102 18.41 1.22 -15.13
C PRO A 102 16.96 1.07 -14.62
N THR A 103 16.32 -0.07 -14.92
CA THR A 103 14.98 -0.38 -14.40
C THR A 103 14.98 -0.53 -12.88
N ALA A 104 15.98 -1.21 -12.32
CA ALA A 104 16.13 -1.34 -10.87
C ALA A 104 16.34 0.03 -10.22
N LYS A 105 17.16 0.88 -10.85
CA LYS A 105 17.45 2.24 -10.38
C LYS A 105 16.21 3.12 -10.36
N GLY A 106 15.41 3.04 -11.42
CA GLY A 106 14.12 3.74 -11.49
C GLY A 106 13.18 3.26 -10.38
N LEU A 107 12.96 1.95 -10.26
CA LEU A 107 12.11 1.38 -9.22
C LEU A 107 12.57 1.76 -7.82
N TYR A 108 13.85 1.62 -7.51
CA TYR A 108 14.42 2.03 -6.22
C TYR A 108 14.12 3.50 -5.92
N GLY A 109 14.35 4.40 -6.88
CA GLY A 109 14.07 5.83 -6.74
C GLY A 109 12.59 6.17 -6.53
N PHE A 110 11.66 5.30 -6.93
CA PHE A 110 10.23 5.48 -6.67
C PHE A 110 9.73 4.81 -5.38
N LEU A 111 10.43 3.78 -4.89
CA LEU A 111 10.06 3.00 -3.71
C LEU A 111 10.66 3.53 -2.41
N ALA A 112 11.90 4.03 -2.47
CA ALA A 112 12.61 4.59 -1.32
C ALA A 112 12.04 5.91 -0.75
N PRO A 113 11.34 6.79 -1.51
CA PRO A 113 10.76 7.99 -0.94
C PRO A 113 9.75 7.71 0.19
N TYR A 114 9.78 8.54 1.23
CA TYR A 114 8.89 8.43 2.39
C TYR A 114 7.42 8.27 2.01
N ARG A 115 6.93 9.07 1.05
CA ARG A 115 5.55 8.98 0.58
C ARG A 115 5.13 7.59 0.12
N PHE A 116 5.98 6.85 -0.58
CA PHE A 116 5.66 5.51 -1.03
C PHE A 116 5.59 4.54 0.16
N VAL A 117 6.60 4.57 1.03
CA VAL A 117 6.66 3.75 2.25
C VAL A 117 5.47 4.02 3.18
N ALA A 118 5.20 5.29 3.48
CA ALA A 118 4.05 5.71 4.27
C ALA A 118 2.73 5.26 3.62
N SER A 119 2.63 5.29 2.30
CA SER A 119 1.45 4.80 1.58
C SER A 119 1.29 3.27 1.67
N VAL A 120 2.39 2.50 1.65
CA VAL A 120 2.35 1.05 1.91
C VAL A 120 1.82 0.78 3.32
N TYR A 121 2.33 1.50 4.33
CA TYR A 121 1.94 1.34 5.73
C TYR A 121 0.46 1.73 5.95
N LEU A 122 0.03 2.89 5.43
CA LEU A 122 -1.36 3.32 5.50
C LEU A 122 -2.31 2.34 4.80
N GLN A 123 -1.94 1.85 3.61
CA GLN A 123 -2.75 0.86 2.89
C GLN A 123 -2.78 -0.48 3.63
N ALA A 124 -1.71 -0.86 4.33
CA ALA A 124 -1.69 -2.07 5.16
C ALA A 124 -2.66 -1.98 6.34
N ASP A 125 -2.94 -0.79 6.86
CA ASP A 125 -3.99 -0.57 7.87
C ASP A 125 -5.41 -0.52 7.25
N VAL A 126 -5.58 0.13 6.09
CA VAL A 126 -6.89 0.35 5.46
C VAL A 126 -7.46 -0.89 4.76
N LEU A 127 -6.64 -1.55 3.93
CA LEU A 127 -7.10 -2.62 3.04
C LEU A 127 -7.64 -3.87 3.76
N PRO A 128 -7.16 -4.28 4.94
CA PRO A 128 -7.75 -5.40 5.67
C PRO A 128 -9.22 -5.19 6.03
N HIS A 129 -9.61 -3.98 6.42
CA HIS A 129 -11.00 -3.65 6.75
C HIS A 129 -11.92 -3.77 5.53
N ILE A 130 -11.49 -3.21 4.39
CA ILE A 130 -12.22 -3.32 3.12
C ILE A 130 -12.26 -4.78 2.64
N SER A 131 -11.15 -5.50 2.75
CA SER A 131 -11.04 -6.90 2.34
C SER A 131 -11.96 -7.81 3.16
N ARG A 132 -12.06 -7.57 4.47
CA ARG A 132 -12.97 -8.32 5.36
C ARG A 132 -14.42 -8.10 4.94
N LEU A 133 -14.82 -6.85 4.70
CA LEU A 133 -16.17 -6.52 4.24
C LEU A 133 -16.46 -7.13 2.85
N SER A 134 -15.49 -7.08 1.94
CA SER A 134 -15.60 -7.69 0.60
C SER A 134 -15.80 -9.20 0.66
N ARG A 135 -15.04 -9.91 1.49
CA ARG A 135 -15.21 -11.36 1.70
C ARG A 135 -16.55 -11.69 2.34
N LEU A 136 -17.04 -10.86 3.27
CA LEU A 136 -18.34 -11.04 3.90
C LEU A 136 -19.49 -10.96 2.87
N PHE A 137 -19.43 -10.01 1.94
CA PHE A 137 -20.40 -9.88 0.85
C PHE A 137 -20.35 -11.00 -0.19
N GLN A 138 -19.27 -11.80 -0.21
CA GLN A 138 -19.06 -12.90 -1.16
C GLN A 138 -19.39 -14.27 -0.57
N LYS A 139 -19.82 -14.35 0.69
CA LYS A 139 -20.25 -15.63 1.28
C LYS A 139 -21.50 -16.15 0.58
N GLU A 140 -21.62 -17.47 0.46
CA GLU A 140 -22.82 -18.11 -0.10
C GLU A 140 -24.06 -17.83 0.75
N ASN A 141 -23.92 -17.95 2.07
CA ASN A 141 -24.96 -17.65 3.06
C ASN A 141 -24.70 -16.30 3.73
N VAL A 142 -25.06 -15.21 3.04
CA VAL A 142 -24.91 -13.85 3.57
C VAL A 142 -26.02 -13.56 4.59
N ASN A 143 -25.64 -13.37 5.86
CA ASN A 143 -26.57 -12.85 6.87
C ASN A 143 -26.73 -11.34 6.71
N PHE A 144 -27.87 -10.89 6.17
CA PHE A 144 -28.17 -9.47 5.95
C PHE A 144 -28.21 -8.63 7.24
N LEU A 145 -28.59 -9.21 8.38
CA LEU A 145 -28.54 -8.52 9.67
C LEU A 145 -27.08 -8.25 10.06
N ALA A 146 -26.20 -9.23 9.85
CA ALA A 146 -24.76 -9.03 10.07
C ALA A 146 -24.18 -7.99 9.12
N LEU A 147 -24.63 -7.92 7.86
CA LEU A 147 -24.20 -6.87 6.93
C LEU A 147 -24.59 -5.46 7.39
N LYS A 148 -25.82 -5.31 7.89
CA LYS A 148 -26.33 -4.03 8.41
C LYS A 148 -25.45 -3.49 9.55
N VAL A 149 -24.82 -4.38 10.32
CA VAL A 149 -23.88 -4.02 11.39
C VAL A 149 -22.45 -3.79 10.85
N GLN A 150 -21.97 -4.66 9.96
CA GLN A 150 -20.57 -4.67 9.53
C GLN A 150 -20.17 -3.48 8.64
N VAL A 151 -21.11 -2.92 7.87
CA VAL A 151 -20.85 -1.71 7.07
C VAL A 151 -20.56 -0.49 7.97
N PRO A 152 -21.44 -0.11 8.93
CA PRO A 152 -21.14 0.96 9.89
C PRO A 152 -19.84 0.73 10.66
N VAL A 153 -19.57 -0.50 11.11
CA VAL A 153 -18.32 -0.84 11.82
C VAL A 153 -17.11 -0.57 10.93
N THR A 154 -17.14 -1.00 9.68
CA THR A 154 -16.04 -0.75 8.72
C THR A 154 -15.85 0.75 8.49
N MET A 155 -16.95 1.51 8.33
CA MET A 155 -16.87 2.97 8.19
C MET A 155 -16.29 3.64 9.45
N ALA A 156 -16.66 3.19 10.65
CA ALA A 156 -16.12 3.70 11.89
C ALA A 156 -14.62 3.43 12.03
N CYS A 157 -14.16 2.22 11.67
CA CYS A 157 -12.73 1.90 11.63
C CYS A 157 -11.96 2.81 10.65
N LEU A 158 -12.47 3.00 9.44
CA LEU A 158 -11.81 3.86 8.44
C LEU A 158 -11.79 5.33 8.87
N ARG A 159 -12.85 5.81 9.53
CA ARG A 159 -12.88 7.15 10.12
C ARG A 159 -11.88 7.28 11.26
N ALA A 160 -11.80 6.29 12.15
CA ALA A 160 -10.82 6.30 13.23
C ALA A 160 -9.38 6.36 12.71
N ILE A 161 -9.04 5.59 11.67
CA ILE A 161 -7.73 5.68 11.01
C ILE A 161 -7.48 7.09 10.46
N LYS A 162 -8.48 7.68 9.79
CA LYS A 162 -8.37 9.05 9.26
C LYS A 162 -8.18 10.08 10.37
N ASP A 163 -9.01 10.02 11.41
CA ASP A 163 -9.07 11.03 12.47
C ASP A 163 -7.86 10.94 13.41
N ALA A 164 -7.25 9.76 13.54
CA ALA A 164 -6.02 9.57 14.30
C ALA A 164 -4.82 10.30 13.68
N GLY A 165 -4.80 10.53 12.35
CA GLY A 165 -3.71 11.23 11.67
C GLY A 165 -2.35 10.60 11.97
N ASP A 166 -1.43 11.37 12.55
CA ASP A 166 -0.10 10.87 12.96
C ASP A 166 -0.11 10.07 14.27
N HIS A 167 -1.20 10.15 15.04
CA HIS A 167 -1.37 9.50 16.34
C HIS A 167 -2.13 8.18 16.23
N GLN A 168 -1.68 7.32 15.32
CA GLN A 168 -2.32 6.03 15.08
C GLN A 168 -2.26 5.13 16.32
N PRO A 169 -3.29 4.29 16.54
CA PRO A 169 -3.36 3.44 17.73
C PRO A 169 -2.22 2.43 17.76
N PRO A 170 -1.75 2.04 18.96
CA PRO A 170 -0.71 1.02 19.12
C PRO A 170 -1.08 -0.27 18.37
N GLY A 171 -0.14 -0.75 17.55
CA GLY A 171 -0.32 -1.98 16.78
C GLY A 171 -0.74 -1.77 15.33
N SER A 172 -1.13 -0.56 14.92
CA SER A 172 -1.27 -0.24 13.50
C SER A 172 0.10 -0.24 12.80
N PHE A 173 0.13 -0.47 11.49
CA PHE A 173 1.36 -0.37 10.73
C PHE A 173 1.88 1.06 10.74
N LEU A 174 1.02 2.04 10.46
CA LEU A 174 1.43 3.44 10.37
C LEU A 174 1.99 4.00 11.69
N SER A 175 1.54 3.50 12.86
CA SER A 175 2.12 3.85 14.17
C SER A 175 3.59 3.42 14.33
N LYS A 176 4.02 2.37 13.60
CA LYS A 176 5.38 1.83 13.64
C LYS A 176 6.30 2.45 12.59
N LEU A 177 5.76 3.21 11.63
CA LEU A 177 6.50 3.74 10.50
C LEU A 177 7.78 4.49 10.93
N HIS A 178 7.66 5.42 11.88
CA HIS A 178 8.81 6.19 12.36
C HIS A 178 9.86 5.29 13.02
N ALA A 179 9.44 4.37 13.90
CA ALA A 179 10.35 3.42 14.53
C ALA A 179 11.06 2.50 13.52
N ASP A 180 10.37 2.08 12.45
CA ASP A 180 10.96 1.25 11.40
C ASP A 180 11.94 2.04 10.52
N LEU A 181 11.65 3.32 10.26
CA LEU A 181 12.55 4.25 9.54
C LEU A 181 13.81 4.58 10.35
N ASP A 182 13.68 4.67 11.68
CA ASP A 182 14.82 4.91 12.58
C ASP A 182 15.68 3.64 12.81
N ASN A 183 15.20 2.45 12.41
CA ASN A 183 15.93 1.20 12.59
C ASN A 183 17.07 1.08 11.54
N PRO A 184 18.35 1.14 11.95
CA PRO A 184 19.48 1.12 11.03
C PRO A 184 19.70 -0.25 10.35
N VAL A 185 19.14 -1.33 10.92
CA VAL A 185 19.18 -2.68 10.35
C VAL A 185 17.95 -2.94 9.47
N GLY A 186 16.96 -2.03 9.49
CA GLY A 186 15.71 -2.11 8.74
C GLY A 186 15.61 -1.04 7.66
N LEU A 187 14.52 -0.25 7.66
CA LEU A 187 14.29 0.75 6.63
C LEU A 187 15.26 1.94 6.73
N GLY A 188 15.85 2.19 7.91
CA GLY A 188 16.83 3.25 8.12
C GLY A 188 18.12 3.08 7.30
N ALA A 189 18.42 1.87 6.84
CA ALA A 189 19.55 1.60 5.95
C ALA A 189 19.41 2.28 4.57
N TYR A 190 18.18 2.62 4.15
CA TYR A 190 17.90 3.08 2.78
C TYR A 190 17.77 4.61 2.65
N SER A 191 18.24 5.37 3.64
CA SER A 191 18.25 6.85 3.62
C SER A 191 16.90 7.48 3.28
N ILE A 192 15.82 6.91 3.81
CA ILE A 192 14.46 7.36 3.58
C ILE A 192 14.21 8.61 4.45
N VAL A 193 14.32 9.79 3.85
CA VAL A 193 14.14 11.06 4.57
C VAL A 193 12.66 11.33 4.81
N HIS A 194 12.30 11.72 6.03
CA HIS A 194 10.96 12.22 6.34
C HIS A 194 10.58 13.36 5.38
N GLU A 195 9.48 13.17 4.64
CA GLU A 195 8.91 14.24 3.85
C GLU A 195 8.05 15.08 4.78
N GLU A 196 8.53 16.27 5.19
CA GLU A 196 7.66 17.28 5.80
C GLU A 196 6.52 17.54 4.82
N GLU A 197 5.27 17.42 5.28
CA GLU A 197 4.10 17.71 4.45
C GLU A 197 4.30 19.08 3.80
N ARG A 198 4.58 19.09 2.50
CA ARG A 198 4.70 20.33 1.74
C ARG A 198 3.32 20.96 1.73
N ASN A 199 3.12 21.88 2.67
CA ASN A 199 1.89 22.59 2.96
C ASN A 199 1.44 23.35 1.70
N LYS A 200 0.75 22.67 0.78
CA LYS A 200 0.09 23.29 -0.38
C LYS A 200 -1.22 23.91 0.08
N ARG A 201 -1.15 24.81 1.07
CA ARG A 201 -2.08 25.94 1.12
C ARG A 201 -1.46 27.02 0.26
N GLY A 202 -1.76 26.95 -1.04
CA GLY A 202 -1.54 28.09 -1.92
C GLY A 202 -2.31 29.27 -1.35
N THR A 203 -1.57 30.23 -0.81
CA THR A 203 -2.00 31.57 -0.46
C THR A 203 -2.78 32.14 -1.65
N ARG A 204 -4.11 32.09 -1.59
CA ARG A 204 -5.00 32.98 -2.33
C ARG A 204 -5.44 34.09 -1.38
N GLU A 205 -4.45 34.82 -0.87
CA GLU A 205 -4.66 36.12 -0.24
C GLU A 205 -3.67 37.06 -0.91
N GLY A 206 -4.21 38.09 -1.56
CA GLY A 206 -3.39 39.17 -2.14
C GLY A 206 -3.54 39.35 -3.65
N GLN A 207 -4.74 39.69 -4.12
CA GLN A 207 -4.86 40.67 -5.20
C GLN A 207 -6.21 41.40 -5.13
N GLU A 208 -6.46 42.07 -4.00
CA GLU A 208 -7.12 43.38 -4.03
C GLU A 208 -6.00 44.39 -4.28
N ARG A 209 -5.97 44.99 -5.47
CA ARG A 209 -5.38 46.32 -5.71
C ARG A 209 -6.09 46.95 -6.91
N ASP A 210 -6.83 48.01 -6.57
CA ASP A 210 -7.14 49.25 -7.28
C ASP A 210 -7.80 49.19 -8.67
#